data_AF-A0A9X5MQV6-F1
#
_entry.id   AF-A0A9X5MQV6-F1
#
_cell.length_a   1.000
_cell.length_b   1.000
_cell.length_c   1.000
_cell.angle_alpha   90.00
_cell.angle_beta   90.00
_cell.angle_gamma   90.00
#
_symmetry.space_group_name_H-M   'P 1'
#
loop_
_entity.id
_entity.type
_entity.pdbx_description
1 polymer ?
#
loop_
_entity_poly.entity_id
_entity_poly.type
_entity_poly.pdbx_seq_one_letter_code
_entity_poly.pdbx_strand_id
1 'polypeptide(L)' 'MSAISIIGISYLIGAGISFIITFFLTKDPSLAMRLLSALLIALTWPLSFPMALIFSIFS' A
#
# COMPACT_ATOMS: atom_id res chain seq x y z
N MET A 1 -7.98 -25.16 -5.36
CA MET A 1 -7.10 -24.23 -4.61
C MET A 1 -7.74 -23.97 -3.25
N SER A 2 -6.99 -24.06 -2.15
CA SER A 2 -7.57 -23.82 -0.82
C SER A 2 -7.89 -22.32 -0.64
N ALA A 3 -8.93 -22.01 0.14
CA ALA A 3 -9.33 -20.63 0.41
C ALA A 3 -8.18 -19.78 0.99
N ILE A 4 -7.34 -20.38 1.85
CA ILE A 4 -6.14 -19.76 2.40
C ILE A 4 -5.16 -19.31 1.31
N SER A 5 -4.93 -20.13 0.28
CA SER A 5 -4.02 -19.76 -0.82
C SER A 5 -4.55 -18.55 -1.61
N ILE A 6 -5.86 -18.49 -1.84
CA ILE A 6 -6.48 -17.38 -2.58
C ILE A 6 -6.34 -16.08 -1.79
N ILE A 7 -6.65 -16.12 -0.49
CA ILE A 7 -6.53 -14.96 0.40
C ILE A 7 -5.07 -14.50 0.49
N GLY A 8 -4.13 -15.42 0.71
CA GLY A 8 -2.71 -15.09 0.78
C GLY A 8 -2.17 -14.42 -0.48
N ILE A 9 -2.52 -14.93 -1.66
CA ILE A 9 -2.10 -14.35 -2.95
C ILE A 9 -2.71 -12.97 -3.16
N SER A 10 -4.00 -12.78 -2.87
CA SER A 10 -4.64 -11.46 -2.96
C SER A 10 -3.99 -10.42 -2.03
N TYR A 11 -3.55 -10.86 -0.84
CA TYR A 11 -2.82 -10.02 0.10
C TYR A 11 -1.44 -9.59 -0.38
N LEU A 12 -0.70 -10.50 -1.01
CA LEU A 12 0.61 -10.18 -1.56
C LEU A 12 0.50 -9.23 -2.77
N ILE A 13 -0.51 -9.45 -3.63
CA ILE A 13 -0.76 -8.56 -4.78
C ILE A 13 -1.17 -7.16 -4.29
N GLY A 14 -2.08 -7.07 -3.33
CA GLY A 14 -2.52 -5.81 -2.74
C GLY A 14 -1.38 -5.04 -2.06
N ALA A 15 -0.53 -5.74 -1.30
CA ALA A 15 0.67 -5.16 -0.68
C ALA A 15 1.64 -4.60 -1.73
N GLY A 16 1.89 -5.33 -2.82
CA GLY A 16 2.76 -4.86 -3.91
C GLY A 16 2.22 -3.61 -4.61
N ILE A 17 0.94 -3.61 -4.96
CA ILE A 17 0.29 -2.48 -5.65
C ILE A 17 0.26 -1.24 -4.74
N SER A 18 -0.14 -1.41 -3.48
CA SER A 18 -0.20 -0.32 -2.51
C SER A 18 1.18 0.26 -2.18
N PHE A 19 2.22 -0.57 -2.11
CA PHE A 19 3.60 -0.12 -1.96
C PHE A 19 4.01 0.80 -3.11
N ILE A 20 3.81 0.35 -4.35
CA ILE A 20 4.19 1.11 -5.56
C ILE A 20 3.44 2.44 -5.58
N ILE A 21 2.11 2.42 -5.44
CA ILE A 21 1.29 3.63 -5.49
C ILE A 21 1.68 4.61 -4.39
N THR A 22 1.80 4.15 -3.15
CA THR A 22 2.17 4.99 -2.00
C THR A 22 3.55 5.60 -2.20
N PHE A 23 4.51 4.82 -2.70
CA PHE A 23 5.86 5.30 -2.95
C PHE A 23 5.93 6.42 -4.00
N PHE A 24 5.03 6.41 -4.99
CA PHE A 24 4.88 7.50 -5.97
C PHE A 24 4.04 8.67 -5.44
N LEU A 25 3.07 8.39 -4.57
CA LEU A 25 2.19 9.40 -3.99
C LEU A 25 2.91 10.27 -2.96
N THR A 26 3.73 9.66 -2.11
CA THR A 26 4.55 10.34 -1.11
C THR A 26 5.66 11.13 -1.81
N LYS A 27 5.62 12.46 -1.76
CA LYS A 27 6.61 13.36 -2.40
C LYS A 27 7.72 13.84 -1.44
N ASP A 28 7.87 13.17 -0.29
CA ASP A 28 8.83 13.58 0.73
C ASP A 28 10.29 13.53 0.22
N PRO A 29 11.12 14.54 0.58
CA PRO A 29 12.53 14.62 0.15
C PRO A 29 13.40 13.52 0.78
N SER A 30 12.98 12.98 1.94
CA SER A 30 13.66 11.88 2.62
C SER A 30 13.19 10.53 2.08
N LEU A 31 14.03 9.91 1.22
CA LEU A 31 13.79 8.56 0.68
C LEU A 31 13.47 7.50 1.75
N ALA A 32 14.07 7.63 2.94
CA ALA A 32 13.83 6.73 4.07
C ALA A 32 12.38 6.81 4.60
N MET A 33 11.82 8.02 4.74
CA MET A 33 10.41 8.18 5.15
C MET A 33 9.47 7.71 4.04
N ARG A 34 9.83 7.97 2.77
CA ARG A 34 9.04 7.51 1.62
C ARG A 34 8.92 5.99 1.58
N LEU A 35 10.02 5.30 1.80
CA LEU A 35 10.06 3.84 1.84
C LEU A 35 9.34 3.29 3.08
N LEU A 36 9.53 3.93 4.25
CA LEU A 36 8.90 3.53 5.50
C LEU A 36 7.37 3.67 5.41
N SER A 37 6.88 4.80 4.90
CA SER A 37 5.45 5.05 4.69
C SER A 37 4.83 4.10 3.67
N ALA A 38 5.52 3.85 2.54
CA ALA A 38 5.08 2.87 1.56
C ALA A 38 5.02 1.45 2.13
N LEU A 39 6.01 1.06 2.94
CA LEU A 39 6.05 -0.26 3.59
C LEU A 39 4.94 -0.41 4.64
N LEU A 40 4.70 0.63 5.44
CA LEU A 40 3.63 0.63 6.43
C LEU A 40 2.25 0.48 5.76
N ILE A 41 1.98 1.27 4.71
CA ILE A 41 0.72 1.20 3.97
C ILE A 41 0.60 -0.12 3.22
N ALA A 42 1.70 -0.69 2.71
CA ALA A 42 1.71 -2.01 2.08
C ALA A 42 1.43 -3.14 3.06
N LEU A 43 1.82 -3.02 4.33
CA LEU A 43 1.55 -4.02 5.36
C LEU A 43 0.09 -3.94 5.83
N THR A 44 -0.44 -2.73 5.96
CA THR A 44 -1.82 -2.46 6.41
C THR A 44 -2.79 -2.20 5.26
N TRP A 45 -2.41 -2.58 4.04
CA TRP A 45 -3.12 -2.29 2.79
C TRP A 45 -4.62 -2.62 2.79
N PRO A 46 -5.15 -3.71 3.39
CA PRO A 46 -6.60 -3.96 3.36
C PRO A 46 -7.42 -2.84 4.02
N LEU A 47 -6.82 -2.06 4.91
CA LEU A 47 -7.46 -0.96 5.64
C LEU A 47 -6.95 0.42 5.18
N SER A 48 -5.64 0.56 5.00
CA SER A 48 -5.00 1.87 4.77
C SER A 48 -4.99 2.30 3.31
N PHE A 49 -4.96 1.36 2.35
CA PHE A 49 -4.87 1.69 0.94
C PHE A 49 -6.12 2.42 0.39
N PRO A 50 -7.37 2.01 0.73
CA PRO A 50 -8.56 2.74 0.32
C PRO A 50 -8.56 4.19 0.83
N MET A 51 -8.17 4.39 2.10
CA MET A 51 -8.10 5.72 2.69
C MET A 51 -6.99 6.57 2.05
N ALA A 52 -5.83 6.00 1.77
CA ALA A 52 -4.75 6.72 1.07
C ALA A 52 -5.17 7.20 -0.34
N LEU A 53 -5.93 6.37 -1.08
CA LEU A 53 -6.49 6.77 -2.37
C LEU A 53 -7.54 7.89 -2.23
N ILE A 54 -8.44 7.78 -1.25
CA ILE A 54 -9.44 8.81 -0.96
C ILE A 54 -8.73 10.14 -0.65
N PHE A 55 -7.76 10.13 0.28
CA PHE A 55 -6.98 11.33 0.60
C PHE A 55 -6.27 11.90 -0.63
N SER A 56 -5.71 11.05 -1.51
CA SER A 56 -5.09 11.51 -2.76
C SER A 56 -6.07 12.15 -3.75
N ILE A 57 -7.34 11.76 -3.75
CA ILE A 57 -8.36 12.31 -4.66
C ILE A 57 -8.90 13.64 -4.12
N PHE A 58 -8.94 13.81 -2.81
CA PHE A 58 -9.43 15.02 -2.13
C PHE A 58 -8.32 16.03 -1.74
N SER A 59 -7.05 15.72 -2.00
CA SER A 59 -5.89 16.61 -1.81
C SER A 59 -5.55 17.38 -3.08
#